data_AF-A0A4U6WZA8-F1
#
_entry.id   AF-A0A4U6WZA8-F1
#
_cell.length_a   1.000
_cell.length_b   1.000
_cell.length_c   1.000
_cell.angle_alpha   90.00
_cell.angle_beta   90.00
_cell.angle_gamma   90.00
#
_symmetry.space_group_name_H-M   'P 1'
#
loop_
_entity.id
_entity.type
_entity.pdbx_description
1 polymer ?
#
loop_
_entity_poly.entity_id
_entity_poly.type
_entity_poly.pdbx_seq_one_letter_code
_entity_poly.pdbx_strand_id
1 'polypeptide(L)'
;MSAGLYTLPYNGTEGEADAGYSAGVQDLNVFYESGDLAWIMVCAALVLLMIPGVGFFYSGLARRKSALSLILITMICVGVVGFQWFFWGYTLTFSHTGSAFLGDMSNFGLKDVVAQPSVGSTKLPDILFCLYQGMFAAIT
;
A
#
# COMPACT_ATOMS: atom_id res chain seq x y z
N MET A 1 23.07 -21.94 15.43
CA MET A 1 21.82 -21.56 16.12
C MET A 1 21.76 -20.03 16.10
N SER A 2 21.31 -19.45 14.97
CA SER A 2 21.19 -17.99 14.81
C SER A 2 19.73 -17.65 15.05
N ALA A 3 19.47 -16.83 16.07
CA ALA A 3 18.14 -16.28 16.34
C ALA A 3 17.78 -15.36 15.16
N GLY A 4 16.97 -15.88 14.24
CA GLY A 4 16.49 -15.13 13.08
C GLY A 4 15.61 -13.97 13.52
N LEU A 5 15.71 -12.85 12.81
CA LEU A 5 14.99 -11.58 13.00
C LEU A 5 13.46 -11.67 12.82
N TYR A 6 12.88 -12.86 12.88
CA TYR A 6 11.46 -13.14 12.65
C TYR A 6 10.96 -14.05 13.78
N THR A 7 9.90 -13.65 14.49
CA THR A 7 9.36 -14.43 15.61
C THR A 7 8.84 -15.79 15.16
N LEU A 8 8.27 -15.90 13.95
CA LEU A 8 7.88 -17.16 13.30
C LEU A 8 7.89 -16.98 11.76
N PRO A 9 8.30 -17.99 10.97
CA PRO A 9 8.10 -17.98 9.51
C PRO A 9 6.61 -18.07 9.17
N TYR A 10 6.14 -17.34 8.16
CA TYR A 10 4.77 -17.45 7.66
C TYR A 10 4.54 -18.88 7.14
N ASN A 11 3.76 -19.68 7.86
CA ASN A 11 3.66 -21.13 7.65
C ASN A 11 2.52 -21.57 6.71
N GLY A 12 1.69 -20.66 6.21
CA GLY A 12 0.66 -20.94 5.20
C GLY A 12 -0.48 -21.90 5.58
N THR A 13 -0.33 -22.80 6.56
CA THR A 13 -1.35 -23.72 7.08
C THR A 13 -0.76 -24.51 8.25
N GLU A 14 -1.42 -24.46 9.42
CA GLU A 14 -1.64 -25.58 10.36
C GLU A 14 -2.13 -25.01 11.71
N GLY A 15 -3.42 -25.24 12.01
CA GLY A 15 -4.06 -24.89 13.28
C GLY A 15 -4.66 -23.49 13.33
N GLU A 16 -5.82 -23.29 12.70
CA GLU A 16 -6.75 -22.16 12.94
C GLU A 16 -6.14 -20.73 12.82
N ALA A 17 -5.56 -20.37 11.68
CA ALA A 17 -5.59 -18.98 11.18
C ALA A 17 -5.81 -18.96 9.67
N ASP A 18 -6.97 -18.46 9.30
CA ASP A 18 -7.42 -18.19 7.95
C ASP A 18 -6.48 -17.23 7.22
N ALA A 19 -5.81 -17.70 6.15
CA ALA A 19 -5.07 -17.01 5.06
C ALA A 19 -4.43 -15.61 5.30
N GLY A 20 -4.20 -15.19 6.54
CA GLY A 20 -3.82 -13.83 6.91
C GLY A 20 -4.98 -12.81 6.93
N TYR A 21 -6.25 -13.23 6.85
CA TYR A 21 -7.42 -12.34 6.77
C TYR A 21 -8.17 -12.15 8.09
N SER A 22 -8.16 -13.15 8.98
CA SER A 22 -8.97 -13.13 10.20
C SER A 22 -8.14 -12.78 11.45
N ALA A 23 -8.18 -11.51 11.85
CA ALA A 23 -7.55 -11.02 13.09
C ALA A 23 -8.24 -11.52 14.38
N GLY A 24 -9.39 -12.19 14.27
CA GLY A 24 -10.16 -12.67 15.42
C GLY A 24 -9.68 -14.01 15.99
N VAL A 25 -8.80 -14.72 15.27
CA VAL A 25 -8.33 -16.06 15.65
C VAL A 25 -6.86 -16.06 16.05
N GLN A 26 -6.01 -15.29 15.35
CA GLN A 26 -4.58 -15.17 15.65
C GLN A 26 -4.08 -13.73 15.46
N ASP A 27 -3.01 -13.40 16.19
CA ASP A 27 -2.29 -12.14 15.98
C ASP A 27 -1.48 -12.23 14.67
N LEU A 28 -1.85 -11.40 13.71
CA LEU A 28 -1.26 -11.37 12.38
C LEU A 28 0.11 -10.68 12.35
N ASN A 29 0.48 -9.94 13.39
CA ASN A 29 1.74 -9.18 13.43
C ASN A 29 2.94 -10.05 13.78
N VAL A 30 2.73 -11.27 14.29
CA VAL A 30 3.82 -12.18 14.72
C VAL A 30 4.75 -12.61 13.58
N PHE A 31 4.30 -12.46 12.33
CA PHE A 31 5.04 -12.80 11.11
C PHE A 31 5.95 -11.66 10.63
N TYR A 32 5.83 -10.46 11.20
CA TYR A 32 6.48 -9.25 10.70
C TYR A 32 7.32 -8.57 11.78
N GLU A 33 8.37 -7.89 11.36
CA GLU A 33 9.20 -7.10 12.26
C GLU A 33 8.67 -5.66 12.34
N SER A 34 8.50 -5.15 13.56
CA SER A 34 7.91 -3.85 13.88
C SER A 34 8.65 -2.64 13.28
N GLY A 35 9.97 -2.65 13.25
CA GLY A 35 10.83 -1.67 12.61
C GLY A 35 10.71 -1.66 11.08
N ASP A 36 10.59 -2.83 10.43
CA ASP A 36 10.31 -2.90 8.98
C ASP A 36 8.94 -2.26 8.67
N LEU A 37 7.91 -2.55 9.48
CA LEU A 37 6.59 -1.94 9.35
C LEU A 37 6.64 -0.43 9.59
N ALA A 38 7.30 0.02 10.66
CA ALA A 38 7.43 1.42 11.02
C ALA A 38 8.16 2.22 9.94
N TRP A 39 9.25 1.65 9.40
CA TRP A 39 10.02 2.29 8.34
C TRP A 39 9.17 2.51 7.09
N ILE A 40 8.43 1.48 6.64
CA ILE A 40 7.57 1.61 5.45
C ILE A 40 6.39 2.56 5.69
N MET A 41 5.81 2.59 6.89
CA MET A 41 4.78 3.59 7.23
C MET A 41 5.33 5.02 7.14
N VAL A 42 6.54 5.26 7.64
CA VAL A 42 7.22 6.56 7.51
C VAL A 42 7.51 6.86 6.03
N CYS A 43 8.00 5.91 5.26
CA CYS A 43 8.22 6.09 3.83
C CYS A 43 6.91 6.42 3.09
N ALA A 44 5.80 5.77 3.40
CA ALA A 44 4.49 6.09 2.81
C ALA A 44 4.06 7.54 3.12
N ALA A 45 4.26 7.98 4.38
CA ALA A 45 3.98 9.37 4.77
C ALA A 45 4.88 10.38 4.04
N LEU A 46 6.15 10.05 3.79
CA LEU A 46 7.06 10.89 3.01
C LEU A 46 6.61 10.99 1.54
N VAL A 47 6.15 9.90 0.92
CA VAL A 47 5.62 9.93 -0.45
C VAL A 47 4.32 10.74 -0.52
N LEU A 48 3.45 10.63 0.48
CA LEU A 48 2.24 11.45 0.58
C LEU A 48 2.57 12.95 0.55
N LEU A 49 3.65 13.38 1.23
CA LEU A 49 4.08 14.78 1.25
C LEU A 49 4.55 15.28 -0.14
N MET A 50 5.01 14.39 -1.01
CA MET A 50 5.44 14.77 -2.35
C MET A 50 4.26 15.24 -3.23
N ILE A 51 3.04 14.74 -3.00
CA ILE A 51 1.86 15.07 -3.81
C ILE A 51 1.52 16.58 -3.76
N PRO A 52 1.33 17.22 -2.59
CA PRO A 52 1.20 18.66 -2.53
C PRO A 52 2.51 19.37 -2.92
N GLY A 53 3.68 18.75 -2.70
CA GLY A 53 4.97 19.27 -3.15
C GLY A 53 5.03 19.50 -4.67
N VAL A 54 4.49 18.57 -5.46
CA VAL A 54 4.34 18.68 -6.91
C VAL A 54 3.38 19.82 -7.27
N GLY A 55 2.27 19.95 -6.54
CA GLY A 55 1.33 21.07 -6.69
C GLY A 55 2.01 22.43 -6.46
N PHE A 56 2.80 22.56 -5.40
CA PHE A 56 3.60 23.77 -5.14
C PHE A 56 4.64 24.02 -6.22
N PHE A 57 5.39 22.99 -6.63
CA PHE A 57 6.42 23.11 -7.66
C PHE A 57 5.87 23.61 -9.00
N TYR A 58 4.79 22.99 -9.50
CA TYR A 58 4.15 23.43 -10.74
C TYR A 58 3.42 24.76 -10.61
N SER A 59 2.86 25.08 -9.42
CA SER A 59 2.27 26.40 -9.18
C SER A 59 3.29 27.54 -9.23
N GLY A 60 4.53 27.29 -8.76
CA GLY A 60 5.61 28.28 -8.77
C GLY A 60 6.21 28.49 -10.17
N LEU A 61 6.23 27.46 -11.02
CA LEU A 61 6.66 27.57 -12.42
C LEU A 61 5.61 28.23 -13.33
N ALA A 62 4.34 28.19 -12.93
CA ALA A 62 3.26 28.75 -13.71
C ALA A 62 3.32 30.29 -13.70
N ARG A 63 3.63 30.89 -14.86
CA ARG A 63 3.64 32.36 -15.06
C ARG A 63 2.27 33.04 -14.95
N ARG A 64 1.16 32.29 -14.79
CA ARG A 64 -0.21 32.82 -14.71
C ARG A 64 -0.80 32.67 -13.31
N LYS A 65 -1.81 33.48 -12.98
CA LYS A 65 -2.55 33.53 -11.69
C LYS A 65 -3.30 32.23 -11.30
N SER A 66 -2.88 31.05 -11.75
CA SER A 66 -3.53 29.76 -11.50
C SER A 66 -2.88 28.94 -10.38
N ALA A 67 -2.01 29.54 -9.56
CA ALA A 67 -1.30 28.84 -8.50
C ALA A 67 -2.24 28.12 -7.51
N LEU A 68 -3.32 28.79 -7.08
CA LEU A 68 -4.32 28.19 -6.19
C LEU A 68 -5.03 27.00 -6.84
N SER A 69 -5.32 27.08 -8.13
CA SER A 69 -6.00 26.01 -8.87
C SER A 69 -5.15 24.75 -8.97
N LEU A 70 -3.82 24.88 -9.13
CA LEU A 70 -2.91 23.74 -9.23
C LEU A 70 -2.81 22.98 -7.91
N ILE A 71 -2.71 23.70 -6.79
CA ILE A 71 -2.68 23.09 -5.45
C ILE A 71 -4.01 22.39 -5.14
N LEU A 72 -5.15 22.98 -5.51
CA LEU A 72 -6.46 22.35 -5.31
C LEU A 72 -6.63 21.09 -6.18
N ILE A 73 -6.16 21.11 -7.42
CA ILE A 73 -6.21 19.94 -8.31
C ILE A 73 -5.39 18.79 -7.73
N THR A 74 -4.19 19.02 -7.20
CA THR A 74 -3.40 17.93 -6.60
C THR A 74 -4.11 17.31 -5.39
N MET A 75 -4.81 18.10 -4.58
CA MET A 75 -5.62 17.57 -3.47
C MET A 75 -6.82 16.74 -3.94
N ILE A 76 -7.47 17.15 -5.04
CA ILE A 76 -8.57 16.38 -5.65
C ILE A 76 -8.03 15.07 -6.26
N CYS A 77 -6.86 15.11 -6.91
CA CYS A 77 -6.22 13.92 -7.48
C CYS A 77 -5.98 12.85 -6.42
N VAL A 78 -5.53 13.21 -5.21
CA VAL A 78 -5.38 12.24 -4.11
C VAL A 78 -6.69 11.53 -3.81
N GLY A 79 -7.82 12.25 -3.78
CA GLY A 79 -9.13 11.65 -3.54
C GLY A 79 -9.58 10.73 -4.69
N VAL A 80 -9.41 11.16 -5.93
CA VAL A 80 -9.81 10.39 -7.12
C VAL A 80 -8.96 9.13 -7.27
N VAL A 81 -7.64 9.26 -7.17
CA VAL A 81 -6.72 8.13 -7.28
C VAL A 81 -6.83 7.22 -6.07
N GLY A 82 -7.01 7.77 -4.86
CA GLY A 82 -7.26 6.97 -3.66
C GLY A 82 -8.52 6.10 -3.79
N PHE A 83 -9.61 6.65 -4.34
CA PHE A 83 -10.82 5.88 -4.63
C PHE A 83 -10.59 4.83 -5.72
N GLN A 84 -9.92 5.19 -6.82
CA GLN A 84 -9.58 4.25 -7.90
C GLN A 84 -8.70 3.10 -7.38
N TRP A 85 -7.73 3.41 -6.51
CA TRP A 85 -6.82 2.45 -5.90
C TRP A 85 -7.57 1.44 -5.05
N PHE A 86 -8.45 1.94 -4.18
CA PHE A 86 -9.36 1.12 -3.37
C PHE A 86 -10.28 0.25 -4.24
N PHE A 87 -10.89 0.82 -5.27
CA PHE A 87 -11.92 0.15 -6.06
C PHE A 87 -11.34 -1.03 -6.86
N TRP A 88 -10.30 -0.79 -7.67
CA TRP A 88 -9.67 -1.84 -8.47
C TRP A 88 -8.16 -1.67 -8.73
N GLY A 89 -7.57 -0.53 -8.34
CA GLY A 89 -6.18 -0.23 -8.71
C GLY A 89 -5.19 -1.18 -8.06
N TYR A 90 -5.41 -1.49 -6.79
CA TYR A 90 -4.58 -2.45 -6.06
C TYR A 90 -4.68 -3.87 -6.65
N THR A 91 -5.88 -4.40 -6.84
CA THR A 91 -6.07 -5.78 -7.34
C THR A 91 -5.49 -5.97 -8.75
N LEU A 92 -5.62 -4.98 -9.62
CA LEU A 92 -5.08 -5.04 -10.98
C LEU A 92 -3.55 -4.98 -11.05
N THR A 93 -2.88 -4.53 -9.98
CA THR A 93 -1.41 -4.36 -9.96
C THR A 93 -0.72 -5.38 -9.07
N PHE A 94 -1.33 -5.74 -7.94
CA PHE A 94 -0.69 -6.53 -6.88
C PHE A 94 -1.53 -7.71 -6.39
N SER A 95 -2.47 -8.19 -7.20
CA SER A 95 -3.13 -9.47 -6.93
C SER A 95 -2.13 -10.64 -6.96
N HIS A 96 -2.27 -11.56 -6.00
CA HIS A 96 -1.45 -12.77 -5.88
C HIS A 96 -1.70 -13.79 -7.00
N THR A 97 -2.91 -13.80 -7.58
CA THR A 97 -3.33 -14.77 -8.61
C THR A 97 -3.33 -14.17 -10.02
N GLY A 98 -2.75 -12.98 -10.18
CA GLY A 98 -2.62 -12.25 -11.43
C GLY A 98 -1.74 -12.92 -12.49
N SER A 99 -1.86 -12.42 -13.72
CA SER A 99 -0.96 -12.78 -14.83
C SER A 99 0.31 -11.91 -14.82
N ALA A 100 1.30 -12.24 -15.66
CA ALA A 100 2.54 -11.46 -15.78
C ALA A 100 2.36 -10.01 -16.27
N PHE A 101 1.21 -9.67 -16.88
CA PHE A 101 0.95 -8.35 -17.45
C PHE A 101 -0.11 -7.55 -16.69
N LEU A 102 -1.07 -8.23 -16.08
CA LEU A 102 -2.17 -7.60 -15.33
C LEU A 102 -2.61 -8.54 -14.21
N GLY A 103 -2.95 -7.95 -13.06
CA GLY A 103 -3.62 -8.62 -11.96
C GLY A 103 -5.04 -9.08 -12.31
N ASP A 104 -5.75 -9.59 -11.32
CA ASP A 104 -7.15 -10.00 -11.44
C ASP A 104 -8.06 -9.16 -10.53
N MET A 105 -9.30 -9.60 -10.36
CA MET A 105 -10.32 -8.93 -9.52
C MET A 105 -10.56 -9.65 -8.18
N SER A 106 -9.62 -10.49 -7.72
CA SER A 106 -9.77 -11.23 -6.46
C SER A 106 -9.79 -10.29 -5.24
N ASN A 107 -9.02 -9.20 -5.27
CA ASN A 107 -8.94 -8.20 -4.21
C ASN A 107 -9.75 -6.93 -4.52
N PHE A 108 -10.83 -7.05 -5.28
CA PHE A 108 -11.70 -5.92 -5.62
C PHE A 108 -12.24 -5.23 -4.36
N GLY A 109 -12.15 -3.90 -4.28
CA GLY A 109 -12.55 -3.14 -3.10
C GLY A 109 -11.66 -3.41 -1.87
N LEU A 110 -10.40 -3.79 -2.06
CA LEU A 110 -9.48 -4.27 -1.01
C LEU A 110 -10.02 -5.45 -0.20
N LYS A 111 -10.89 -6.26 -0.82
CA LYS A 111 -11.37 -7.50 -0.20
C LYS A 111 -10.19 -8.45 0.02
N ASP A 112 -10.11 -9.01 1.22
CA ASP A 112 -9.08 -9.97 1.61
C ASP A 112 -7.66 -9.39 1.42
N VAL A 113 -7.48 -8.09 1.66
CA VAL A 113 -6.16 -7.41 1.67
C VAL A 113 -5.82 -7.05 3.10
N VAL A 114 -5.16 -7.96 3.81
CA VAL A 114 -4.86 -7.80 5.24
C VAL A 114 -3.39 -8.10 5.51
N ALA A 115 -3.06 -9.25 6.09
CA ALA A 115 -1.73 -9.54 6.61
C ALA A 115 -1.04 -10.72 5.91
N GLN A 116 -1.52 -11.12 4.74
CA GLN A 116 -0.77 -12.03 3.88
C GLN A 116 0.53 -11.34 3.43
N PRO A 117 1.66 -12.07 3.32
CA PRO A 117 2.91 -11.49 2.84
C PRO A 117 2.77 -10.97 1.41
N SER A 118 3.22 -9.75 1.17
CA SER A 118 2.98 -9.06 -0.09
C SER A 118 3.74 -9.65 -1.28
N VAL A 119 3.17 -9.49 -2.49
CA VAL A 119 3.82 -9.92 -3.75
C VAL A 119 5.19 -9.27 -3.97
N GLY A 120 5.42 -8.08 -3.43
CA GLY A 120 6.69 -7.36 -3.55
C GLY A 120 7.72 -7.71 -2.48
N SER A 121 7.29 -8.22 -1.32
CA SER A 121 8.18 -8.57 -0.21
C SER A 121 7.46 -9.45 0.81
N THR A 122 8.10 -10.56 1.19
CA THR A 122 7.61 -11.45 2.25
C THR A 122 7.67 -10.83 3.66
N LYS A 123 8.34 -9.69 3.82
CA LYS A 123 8.51 -8.98 5.09
C LYS A 123 7.41 -7.96 5.37
N LEU A 124 6.54 -7.71 4.40
CA LEU A 124 5.51 -6.69 4.51
C LEU A 124 4.14 -7.34 4.32
N PRO A 125 3.16 -6.99 5.15
CA PRO A 125 1.78 -7.38 4.93
C PRO A 125 1.21 -6.62 3.74
N ASP A 126 0.29 -7.26 3.02
CA ASP A 126 -0.40 -6.69 1.87
C ASP A 126 -1.04 -5.33 2.13
N ILE A 127 -1.65 -5.13 3.30
CA ILE A 127 -2.29 -3.85 3.63
C ILE A 127 -1.29 -2.70 3.71
N LEU A 128 -0.09 -2.93 4.25
CA LEU A 128 0.94 -1.91 4.36
C LEU A 128 1.59 -1.65 3.01
N PHE A 129 1.78 -2.70 2.22
CA PHE A 129 2.26 -2.59 0.85
C PHE A 129 1.27 -1.83 -0.04
N CYS A 130 -0.04 -2.09 0.13
CA CYS A 130 -1.13 -1.36 -0.52
C CYS A 130 -1.08 0.14 -0.20
N LEU A 131 -0.89 0.50 1.08
CA LEU A 131 -0.74 1.89 1.50
C LEU A 131 0.45 2.55 0.82
N TYR A 132 1.62 1.91 0.86
CA TYR A 132 2.85 2.46 0.30
C TYR A 132 2.75 2.68 -1.22
N GLN A 133 2.31 1.66 -1.96
CA GLN A 133 2.19 1.75 -3.42
C GLN A 133 1.05 2.67 -3.87
N GLY A 134 -0.04 2.77 -3.09
CA GLY A 134 -1.11 3.71 -3.37
C GLY A 134 -0.64 5.16 -3.40
N MET A 135 0.39 5.52 -2.61
CA MET A 135 0.97 6.86 -2.67
C MET A 135 1.75 7.11 -3.98
N PHE A 136 2.38 6.08 -4.54
CA PHE A 136 3.02 6.17 -5.87
C PHE A 136 1.99 6.29 -6.99
N ALA A 137 0.85 5.60 -6.88
CA ALA A 137 -0.26 5.81 -7.79
C ALA A 137 -0.76 7.26 -7.72
N ALA A 138 -0.89 7.83 -6.52
CA ALA A 138 -1.45 9.17 -6.32
C ALA A 138 -0.52 10.33 -6.71
N ILE A 139 0.81 10.13 -6.71
CA ILE A 139 1.77 11.16 -7.15
C ILE A 139 1.97 11.18 -8.68
N THR A 140 1.67 10.07 -9.37
CA THR A 140 1.83 9.93 -10.82
C THR A 140 0.72 10.66 -11.58
#